data_AF-A0A2R9T1S4-F1
#
_entry.id   AF-A0A2R9T1S4-F1
#
_cell.length_a   1.000
_cell.length_b   1.000
_cell.length_c   1.000
_cell.angle_alpha   90.00
_cell.angle_beta   90.00
_cell.angle_gamma   90.00
#
_symmetry.space_group_name_H-M   'P 1'
#
loop_
_entity.id
_entity.type
_entity.pdbx_description
1 polymer ?
#
loop_
_entity_poly.entity_id
_entity_poly.type
_entity_poly.pdbx_seq_one_letter_code
_entity_poly.pdbx_strand_id
1 'polypeptide(L)' 'MQVFEDWNLKVKKTFNATSNEVVLTVSEAGNLLGLSKDQMKSYVDQNKLTKVPIMRSVHRYLLLKSEIDQIMKKR' A
#
# COMPACT_ATOMS: atom_id res chain seq x y z
N MET A 1 -28.24 4.74 1.26
CA MET A 1 -26.85 4.70 1.75
C MET A 1 -25.96 4.44 0.54
N GLN A 2 -25.40 5.49 -0.07
CA GLN A 2 -24.45 5.32 -1.17
C GLN A 2 -23.19 4.69 -0.56
N VAL A 3 -22.97 3.41 -0.85
CA VAL A 3 -21.75 2.71 -0.46
C VAL A 3 -20.64 3.32 -1.32
N PHE A 4 -19.95 4.32 -0.78
CA PHE A 4 -18.71 4.79 -1.38
C PHE A 4 -17.74 3.60 -1.34
N GLU A 5 -17.69 2.86 -2.44
CA GLU A 5 -16.68 1.84 -2.65
C GLU A 5 -15.33 2.55 -2.53
N ASP A 6 -14.55 2.19 -1.51
CA ASP A 6 -13.22 2.74 -1.35
C ASP A 6 -12.43 2.33 -2.59
N TRP A 7 -12.19 3.30 -3.47
CA TRP A 7 -11.52 3.08 -4.75
C TRP A 7 -10.16 2.40 -4.58
N ASN A 8 -9.51 2.58 -3.43
CA ASN A 8 -8.26 1.88 -3.13
C ASN A 8 -8.48 0.36 -3.04
N LEU A 9 -9.60 -0.08 -2.47
CA LEU A 9 -9.96 -1.49 -2.37
C LEU A 9 -10.29 -2.09 -3.74
N LYS A 10 -10.99 -1.35 -4.60
CA LYS A 10 -11.31 -1.80 -5.96
C LYS A 10 -10.06 -1.95 -6.84
N VAL A 11 -9.16 -0.96 -6.80
CA VAL A 11 -7.90 -1.00 -7.55
C VAL A 11 -6.98 -2.09 -7.00
N LYS A 12 -6.85 -2.22 -5.67
CA LYS A 12 -6.13 -3.32 -5.03
C LYS A 12 -6.65 -4.68 -5.48
N LYS A 13 -7.98 -4.88 -5.45
CA LYS A 13 -8.60 -6.15 -5.85
C LYS A 13 -8.32 -6.49 -7.31
N THR A 14 -8.41 -5.49 -8.19
CA THR A 14 -8.12 -5.67 -9.62
C THR A 14 -6.65 -6.00 -9.83
N PHE A 15 -5.74 -5.22 -9.24
CA PHE A 15 -4.29 -5.43 -9.35
C PHE A 15 -3.88 -6.82 -8.85
N ASN A 16 -4.36 -7.22 -7.66
CA ASN A 16 -4.04 -8.53 -7.08
C ASN A 16 -4.65 -9.70 -7.88
N ALA A 17 -5.69 -9.46 -8.69
CA ALA A 17 -6.29 -10.49 -9.53
C ALA A 17 -5.57 -10.64 -10.89
N THR A 18 -4.94 -9.58 -11.38
CA THR A 18 -4.28 -9.56 -12.71
C THR A 18 -2.76 -9.61 -12.66
N SER A 19 -2.15 -9.25 -11.53
CA SER A 19 -0.71 -9.22 -11.33
C SER A 19 -0.26 -10.40 -10.48
N ASN A 20 0.96 -10.88 -10.73
CA ASN A 20 1.63 -11.85 -9.86
C ASN A 20 2.11 -11.20 -8.54
N GLU A 21 2.10 -9.86 -8.48
CA GLU A 21 2.50 -9.10 -7.31
C GLU A 21 1.28 -8.71 -6.46
N VAL A 22 1.45 -8.80 -5.13
CA VAL A 22 0.42 -8.43 -4.17
C VAL A 22 0.70 -7.03 -3.63
N VAL A 23 -0.32 -6.17 -3.65
CA VAL A 23 -0.23 -4.81 -3.12
C VAL A 23 -1.07 -4.60 -1.86
N LEU A 24 -0.63 -3.68 -1.02
CA LEU A 24 -1.23 -3.26 0.24
C LEU A 24 -1.51 -1.77 0.24
N THR A 25 -2.55 -1.36 0.96
CA THR A 25 -2.75 0.06 1.29
C THR A 25 -1.71 0.51 2.31
N VAL A 26 -1.46 1.83 2.37
CA VAL A 26 -0.56 2.43 3.37
C VAL A 26 -0.94 2.04 4.81
N SER A 27 -2.23 1.97 5.11
CA SER A 27 -2.72 1.56 6.44
C SER A 27 -2.42 0.09 6.73
N GLU A 28 -2.63 -0.81 5.77
CA GLU A 28 -2.32 -2.24 5.95
C GLU A 28 -0.82 -2.47 6.13
N ALA A 29 0.01 -1.82 5.31
CA ALA A 29 1.47 -1.90 5.44
C ALA A 29 1.97 -1.31 6.77
N GLY A 30 1.38 -0.19 7.21
CA GLY A 30 1.66 0.39 8.52
C GLY A 30 1.33 -0.56 9.64
N ASN A 31 0.15 -1.19 9.62
CA ASN A 31 -0.25 -2.19 10.62
C ASN A 31 0.74 -3.37 10.70
N LEU A 32 1.26 -3.84 9.56
CA LEU A 32 2.28 -4.91 9.54
C LEU A 32 3.61 -4.47 10.15
N LEU A 33 3.99 -3.20 9.97
CA LEU A 33 5.22 -2.62 10.51
C LEU A 33 5.08 -2.08 11.95
N GLY A 34 3.87 -2.07 12.51
CA GLY A 34 3.57 -1.44 13.79
C GLY A 34 3.62 0.10 13.73
N LEU A 35 3.38 0.67 12.55
CA LEU A 35 3.39 2.11 12.28
C LEU A 35 1.98 2.65 12.06
N SER A 36 1.73 3.86 12.54
CA SER A 36 0.51 4.59 12.18
C SER A 36 0.52 4.93 10.68
N LYS A 37 -0.64 5.30 10.13
CA LYS A 37 -0.76 5.67 8.71
C LYS A 37 0.18 6.81 8.31
N ASP A 38 0.31 7.84 9.14
CA ASP A 38 1.17 8.98 8.84
C ASP A 38 2.65 8.65 9.02
N GLN A 39 2.99 7.86 10.05
CA GLN A 39 4.35 7.31 10.18
C GLN A 39 4.72 6.46 8.98
N MET A 40 3.77 5.66 8.47
CA MET A 40 4.01 4.83 7.30
C MET A 40 4.26 5.66 6.03
N LYS A 41 3.55 6.78 5.83
CA LYS A 41 3.84 7.69 4.70
C LYS A 41 5.28 8.21 4.77
N SER A 42 5.71 8.70 5.93
CA SER A 42 7.08 9.16 6.12
C SER A 42 8.09 8.02 5.93
N TYR A 43 7.76 6.81 6.39
CA TYR A 43 8.60 5.63 6.22
C TYR A 43 8.79 5.25 4.75
N VAL A 44 7.72 5.31 3.95
CA VAL A 44 7.77 5.07 2.49
C VAL A 44 8.73 6.04 1.81
N ASP A 45 8.65 7.33 2.16
CA ASP A 45 9.52 8.36 1.58
C ASP A 45 10.98 8.18 1.99
N GLN A 46 11.24 7.88 3.28
CA GLN A 46 12.58 7.67 3.82
C GLN A 46 13.26 6.42 3.24
N ASN A 47 12.52 5.32 3.10
CA ASN A 47 13.05 4.04 2.63
C ASN A 47 12.89 3.87 1.11
N LYS A 48 12.38 4.89 0.41
CA LYS A 48 12.16 4.89 -1.03
C LYS A 48 11.38 3.66 -1.54
N LEU A 49 10.34 3.27 -0.80
CA LEU A 49 9.51 2.11 -1.17
C LEU A 49 8.74 2.37 -2.46
N THR A 50 8.43 1.30 -3.18
CA THR A 50 7.74 1.37 -4.46
C THR A 50 6.29 1.79 -4.25
N LYS A 51 5.94 2.98 -4.76
CA LYS A 51 4.59 3.53 -4.74
C LYS A 51 3.86 3.14 -6.01
N VAL A 52 2.94 2.19 -5.92
CA VAL A 52 2.06 1.82 -7.03
C VAL A 52 0.92 2.86 -7.14
N PRO A 53 0.89 3.71 -8.17
CA PRO A 53 -0.07 4.81 -8.25
C PRO A 53 -1.49 4.30 -8.43
N ILE A 54 -2.45 4.92 -7.72
CA ILE A 54 -3.89 4.63 -7.86
C ILE A 54 -4.54 5.77 -8.64
N MET A 55 -4.64 5.62 -9.97
CA MET A 55 -5.25 6.59 -10.88
C MET A 55 -4.66 8.02 -10.69
N ARG A 56 -5.30 9.08 -11.21
CA ARG A 56 -4.74 10.46 -11.32
C ARG A 56 -4.48 11.20 -9.98
N SER A 57 -4.33 10.51 -8.85
CA SER A 57 -4.09 11.10 -7.54
C SER A 57 -2.67 10.83 -7.04
N VAL A 58 -1.85 11.88 -6.91
CA VAL A 58 -0.49 11.79 -6.37
C VAL A 58 -0.43 11.39 -4.89
N HIS A 59 -1.51 11.63 -4.15
CA HIS A 59 -1.58 11.33 -2.71
C HIS A 59 -2.04 9.91 -2.37
N ARG A 60 -2.55 9.15 -3.36
CA ARG A 60 -3.07 7.79 -3.16
C ARG A 60 -2.23 6.80 -3.93
N TYR A 61 -1.58 5.91 -3.20
CA TYR A 61 -0.75 4.84 -3.73
C TYR A 61 -0.92 3.57 -2.91
N LEU A 62 -0.61 2.45 -3.53
CA LEU A 62 -0.44 1.16 -2.87
C LEU A 62 1.06 0.87 -2.74
N LEU A 63 1.38 -0.09 -1.88
CA LEU A 63 2.74 -0.54 -1.61
C LEU A 63 2.85 -2.02 -1.95
N LEU A 64 4.02 -2.45 -2.45
CA LEU A 64 4.27 -3.85 -2.72
C LEU A 64 4.40 -4.62 -1.41
N LYS A 65 3.60 -5.68 -1.26
CA LYS A 65 3.67 -6.56 -0.09
C LYS A 65 5.05 -7.21 0.03
N SER A 66 5.66 -7.57 -1.10
CA SER A 66 6.98 -8.19 -1.16
C SER A 66 8.07 -7.33 -0.51
N GLU A 67 8.06 -6.01 -0.72
CA GLU A 67 9.01 -5.10 -0.09
C GLU A 67 8.81 -5.03 1.42
N ILE A 68 7.55 -4.96 1.88
CA ILE A 68 7.22 -4.95 3.31
C ILE A 68 7.64 -6.27 3.97
N ASP A 69 7.39 -7.40 3.33
CA ASP A 69 7.80 -8.72 3.80
C ASP A 69 9.34 -8.83 3.87
N GLN A 70 10.06 -8.27 2.91
CA GLN A 70 11.52 -8.23 2.93
C GLN A 70 12.07 -7.38 4.08
N ILE A 71 11.44 -6.25 4.39
CA ILE A 71 11.79 -5.43 5.55
C ILE A 71 11.56 -6.21 6.84
N MET A 72 10.41 -6.88 6.95
CA MET A 72 10.08 -7.72 8.10
C MET A 72 11.08 -8.87 8.29
N LYS A 73 11.54 -9.50 7.21
CA LYS A 73 12.54 -10.57 7.27
C LYS A 73 13.95 -10.10 7.63
N LYS A 74 14.28 -8.83 7.41
CA LYS A 74 15.58 -8.23 7.76
C LYS A 74 15.63 -7.77 9.23
N ARG A 75 14.50 -7.76 9.91
CA ARG A 75 14.36 -7.34 11.30
C ARG A 75 14.48 -8.55 12.23
#